data_AF-A0A7X3R4Y6-F1
#
_entry.id   AF-A0A7X3R4Y6-F1
#
_cell.length_a   1.000
_cell.length_b   1.000
_cell.length_c   1.000
_cell.angle_alpha   90.00
_cell.angle_beta   90.00
_cell.angle_gamma   90.00
#
_symmetry.space_group_name_H-M   'P 1'
#
loop_
_entity.id
_entity.type
_entity.pdbx_description
1 polymer ?
#
loop_
_entity_poly.entity_id
_entity_poly.type
_entity_poly.pdbx_seq_one_letter_code
_entity_poly.pdbx_strand_id
1 'polypeptide(L)'
;MLIPLHTIEPEPEPAPPPVPEDVVAHFRERAAVVGGEVTASAEAREGDRRVRATAAVASTGSVLLTGDAAARGPLMDARRIVVEVDEGAVVRYPQELAPALAAAGDALILTGASRTADIEKRIVRGIHGPEALVVEIAGAE
;
A
#
# COMPACT_ATOMS: atom_id res chain seq x y z
N MET A 1 -37.02 -3.71 -32.64
CA MET A 1 -37.11 -2.27 -32.33
C MET A 1 -35.84 -1.90 -31.59
N LEU A 2 -34.89 -1.23 -32.26
CA LEU A 2 -33.62 -0.80 -31.68
C LEU A 2 -33.86 0.56 -31.00
N ILE A 3 -33.64 0.64 -29.69
CA ILE A 3 -33.61 1.94 -29.00
C ILE A 3 -32.30 2.60 -29.44
N PRO A 4 -32.35 3.79 -30.06
CA PRO A 4 -31.13 4.43 -30.50
C PRO A 4 -30.36 4.97 -29.28
N LEU A 5 -29.05 4.70 -29.22
CA LEU A 5 -28.17 4.98 -28.07
C LEU A 5 -28.14 6.46 -27.63
N HIS A 6 -28.60 7.39 -28.48
CA HIS A 6 -28.66 8.82 -28.15
C HIS A 6 -29.85 9.21 -27.25
N THR A 7 -30.72 8.25 -26.87
CA THR A 7 -31.88 8.50 -25.98
C THR A 7 -31.63 8.04 -24.54
N ILE A 8 -30.47 7.47 -24.23
CA ILE A 8 -30.09 7.13 -22.86
C ILE A 8 -29.35 8.34 -22.29
N GLU A 9 -30.05 9.14 -21.48
CA GLU A 9 -29.37 10.12 -20.63
C GLU A 9 -28.37 9.35 -19.75
N PRO A 10 -27.07 9.72 -19.72
CA PRO A 10 -26.12 9.05 -18.86
C PRO A 10 -26.60 9.22 -17.42
N GLU A 11 -26.73 8.12 -16.69
CA GLU A 11 -26.97 8.20 -15.25
C GLU A 11 -25.88 9.10 -14.64
N PRO A 12 -26.25 10.03 -13.75
CA PRO A 12 -25.27 10.89 -13.12
C PRO A 12 -24.25 10.00 -12.42
N GLU A 13 -22.97 10.17 -12.76
CA GLU A 13 -21.91 9.45 -12.07
C GLU A 13 -22.05 9.73 -10.57
N PRO A 14 -22.06 8.67 -9.73
CA PRO A 14 -22.10 8.88 -8.30
C PRO A 14 -20.89 9.72 -7.90
N ALA A 15 -21.13 10.75 -7.10
CA ALA A 15 -20.05 11.58 -6.57
C ALA A 15 -19.03 10.68 -5.88
N PRO A 16 -17.72 10.89 -6.08
CA PRO A 16 -16.71 10.11 -5.39
C PRO A 16 -16.91 10.27 -3.88
N PRO A 17 -16.64 9.20 -3.09
CA PRO A 17 -16.74 9.31 -1.64
C PRO A 17 -15.81 10.43 -1.15
N PRO A 18 -16.20 11.14 -0.08
CA PRO A 18 -15.35 12.16 0.51
C PRO A 18 -14.02 11.54 0.94
N VAL A 19 -12.92 12.21 0.61
CA VAL A 19 -11.59 11.77 1.04
C VAL A 19 -11.42 12.13 2.51
N PRO A 20 -11.00 11.21 3.39
CA PRO A 20 -10.79 11.54 4.80
C PRO A 20 -9.79 12.70 4.96
N GLU A 21 -10.08 13.62 5.88
CA GLU A 21 -9.18 14.71 6.25
C GLU A 21 -7.95 14.19 7.01
N ASP A 22 -8.17 13.16 7.83
CA ASP A 22 -7.11 12.41 8.50
C ASP A 22 -6.33 11.56 7.47
N VAL A 23 -5.05 11.89 7.32
CA VAL A 23 -4.15 11.26 6.35
C VAL A 23 -3.84 9.80 6.75
N VAL A 24 -3.78 9.49 8.04
CA VAL A 24 -3.52 8.13 8.55
C VAL A 24 -4.76 7.27 8.38
N ALA A 25 -5.95 7.80 8.68
CA ALA A 25 -7.21 7.11 8.41
C ALA A 25 -7.36 6.78 6.92
N HIS A 26 -7.08 7.75 6.05
CA HIS A 26 -7.10 7.53 4.60
C HIS A 26 -6.07 6.47 4.17
N PHE A 27 -4.85 6.51 4.72
CA PHE A 27 -3.84 5.48 4.47
C PHE A 27 -4.35 4.09 4.87
N ARG A 28 -4.95 3.94 6.06
CA ARG A 28 -5.51 2.68 6.57
C ARG A 28 -6.56 2.11 5.62
N GLU A 29 -7.48 2.94 5.15
CA GLU A 29 -8.51 2.53 4.18
C GLU A 29 -7.89 2.04 2.86
N ARG A 30 -6.91 2.78 2.32
CA ARG A 30 -6.29 2.42 1.04
C ARG A 30 -5.38 1.21 1.15
N ALA A 31 -4.63 1.08 2.25
CA ALA A 31 -3.83 -0.09 2.56
C ALA A 31 -4.71 -1.36 2.59
N ALA A 32 -5.87 -1.30 3.24
CA ALA A 32 -6.82 -2.41 3.27
C ALA A 32 -7.32 -2.80 1.87
N VAL A 33 -7.63 -1.82 1.01
CA VAL A 33 -8.05 -2.07 -0.39
C VAL A 33 -6.99 -2.86 -1.18
N VAL A 34 -5.71 -2.50 -1.01
CA VAL A 34 -4.61 -3.20 -1.69
C VAL A 34 -4.18 -4.49 -0.98
N GLY A 35 -4.77 -4.81 0.16
CA GLY A 35 -4.52 -6.04 0.91
C GLY A 35 -3.34 -5.96 1.88
N GLY A 36 -2.98 -4.74 2.30
CA GLY A 36 -2.15 -4.50 3.48
C GLY A 36 -2.98 -4.42 4.75
N GLU A 37 -2.36 -4.71 5.88
CA GLU A 37 -2.93 -4.56 7.22
C GLU A 37 -2.23 -3.40 7.93
N VAL A 38 -2.96 -2.52 8.61
CA VAL A 38 -2.38 -1.43 9.42
C VAL A 38 -2.73 -1.66 10.88
N THR A 39 -1.74 -1.65 11.76
CA THR A 39 -1.89 -1.91 13.21
C THR A 39 -0.99 -0.97 14.01
N ALA A 40 -1.30 -0.78 15.30
CA ALA A 40 -0.40 -0.11 16.23
C ALA A 40 0.84 -0.95 16.54
N SER A 41 0.69 -2.29 16.56
CA SER A 41 1.78 -3.23 16.76
C SER A 41 1.42 -4.60 16.18
N ALA A 42 2.37 -5.26 15.55
CA ALA A 42 2.27 -6.62 15.06
C ALA A 42 3.12 -7.54 15.94
N GLU A 43 2.57 -8.69 16.33
CA GLU A 43 3.37 -9.74 16.96
C GLU A 43 4.40 -10.31 15.98
N ALA A 44 5.62 -10.58 16.46
CA ALA A 44 6.66 -11.22 15.66
C ALA A 44 6.28 -12.65 15.30
N ARG A 45 6.51 -13.03 14.04
CA ARG A 45 6.32 -14.38 13.52
C ARG A 45 7.57 -14.85 12.79
N GLU A 46 7.75 -16.17 12.71
CA GLU A 46 8.83 -16.75 11.90
C GLU A 46 8.64 -16.39 10.42
N GLY A 47 9.75 -16.03 9.76
CA GLY A 47 9.72 -15.58 8.35
C GLY A 47 9.30 -14.12 8.16
N ASP A 48 9.14 -13.36 9.25
CA ASP A 48 8.95 -11.91 9.18
C ASP A 48 10.23 -11.22 8.71
N ARG A 49 10.07 -10.27 7.79
CA ARG A 49 11.04 -9.23 7.55
C ARG A 49 10.51 -7.90 8.07
N ARG A 50 11.15 -7.38 9.13
CA ARG A 50 10.87 -6.05 9.64
C ARG A 50 11.76 -5.01 8.98
N VAL A 51 11.17 -3.91 8.53
CA VAL A 51 11.87 -2.76 7.96
C VAL A 51 11.21 -1.46 8.41
N ARG A 52 11.95 -0.35 8.35
CA ARG A 52 11.42 0.98 8.57
C ARG A 52 11.22 1.69 7.23
N ALA A 53 10.05 2.27 7.03
CA ALA A 53 9.76 3.10 5.88
C ALA A 53 10.31 4.51 6.07
N THR A 54 10.69 5.11 4.96
CA THR A 54 11.06 6.53 4.86
C THR A 54 9.82 7.41 4.85
N ALA A 55 8.74 6.93 4.22
CA ALA A 55 7.44 7.60 4.18
C ALA A 55 6.33 6.61 3.80
N ALA A 56 5.07 7.04 3.95
CA ALA A 56 3.90 6.33 3.45
C ALA A 56 3.00 7.27 2.64
N VAL A 57 2.23 6.74 1.69
CA VAL A 57 1.34 7.52 0.82
C VAL A 57 -0.10 7.10 1.03
N ALA A 58 -0.89 8.01 1.59
CA ALA A 58 -2.28 7.76 1.96
C ALA A 58 -3.15 7.39 0.77
N SER A 59 -3.09 8.15 -0.34
CA SER A 59 -3.99 7.93 -1.49
C SER A 59 -3.83 6.56 -2.17
N THR A 60 -2.69 5.89 -1.98
CA THR A 60 -2.38 4.60 -2.62
C THR A 60 -2.25 3.45 -1.63
N GLY A 61 -2.15 3.71 -0.32
CA GLY A 61 -1.87 2.67 0.67
C GLY A 61 -0.47 2.07 0.50
N SER A 62 0.48 2.87 0.01
CA SER A 62 1.84 2.44 -0.32
C SER A 62 2.85 2.94 0.71
N VAL A 63 3.95 2.22 0.88
CA VAL A 63 5.11 2.66 1.68
C VAL A 63 6.33 2.84 0.80
N LEU A 64 7.15 3.83 1.14
CA LEU A 64 8.44 4.10 0.52
C LEU A 64 9.55 3.53 1.42
N LEU A 65 10.35 2.64 0.85
CA LEU A 65 11.60 2.15 1.43
C LEU A 65 12.77 2.78 0.66
N THR A 66 13.84 3.16 1.36
CA THR A 66 15.07 3.67 0.74
C THR A 66 16.31 3.03 1.34
N GLY A 67 17.41 3.01 0.60
CA GLY A 67 18.69 2.46 1.07
C GLY A 67 18.58 0.96 1.38
N ASP A 68 19.17 0.51 2.49
CA ASP A 68 19.18 -0.91 2.86
C ASP A 68 17.79 -1.50 3.10
N ALA A 69 16.82 -0.66 3.51
CA ALA A 69 15.43 -1.08 3.66
C ALA A 69 14.79 -1.44 2.30
N ALA A 70 15.28 -0.86 1.20
CA ALA A 70 14.81 -1.14 -0.16
C ALA A 70 15.50 -2.36 -0.81
N ALA A 71 16.39 -3.05 -0.09
CA ALA A 71 17.12 -4.21 -0.63
C ALA A 71 16.15 -5.33 -1.03
N ARG A 72 16.07 -5.63 -2.34
CA ARG A 72 15.06 -6.53 -2.91
C ARG A 72 15.16 -7.97 -2.41
N GLY A 73 16.37 -8.54 -2.35
CA GLY A 73 16.58 -9.95 -1.98
C GLY A 73 15.89 -10.31 -0.65
N PRO A 74 16.25 -9.64 0.47
CA PRO A 74 15.60 -9.88 1.76
C PRO A 74 14.08 -9.67 1.78
N LEU A 75 13.55 -8.78 0.93
CA LEU A 75 12.10 -8.53 0.85
C LEU A 75 11.38 -9.62 0.04
N MET A 76 12.02 -10.15 -1.00
CA MET A 76 11.45 -11.24 -1.82
C MET A 76 11.50 -12.60 -1.12
N ASP A 77 12.48 -12.81 -0.23
CA ASP A 77 12.61 -14.03 0.56
C ASP A 77 11.64 -14.07 1.76
N ALA A 78 11.01 -12.94 2.09
CA ALA A 78 10.11 -12.82 3.23
C ALA A 78 8.69 -13.27 2.89
N ARG A 79 8.09 -14.09 3.76
CA ARG A 79 6.66 -14.42 3.64
C ARG A 79 5.78 -13.24 4.06
N ARG A 80 6.17 -12.54 5.14
CA ARG A 80 5.49 -11.36 5.64
C ARG A 80 6.49 -10.23 5.83
N ILE A 81 6.14 -9.05 5.33
CA ILE A 81 6.91 -7.84 5.59
C ILE A 81 6.11 -7.01 6.59
N VAL A 82 6.77 -6.62 7.68
CA VAL A 82 6.24 -5.69 8.67
C VAL A 82 6.99 -4.38 8.51
N VAL A 83 6.28 -3.30 8.21
CA VAL A 83 6.86 -2.00 7.90
C VAL A 83 6.50 -1.02 9.01
N GLU A 84 7.50 -0.55 9.74
CA GLU A 84 7.33 0.54 10.69
C GLU A 84 7.25 1.87 9.93
N VAL A 85 6.20 2.64 10.19
CA VAL A 85 5.95 3.96 9.59
C VAL A 85 5.76 4.97 10.72
N ASP A 86 6.51 6.07 10.67
CA ASP A 86 6.26 7.24 11.51
C ASP A 86 4.97 7.95 11.05
N GLU A 87 4.09 8.31 11.99
CA GLU A 87 2.82 8.97 11.68
C GLU A 87 3.02 10.30 10.94
N GLY A 88 4.05 11.07 11.32
CA GLY A 88 4.41 12.33 10.67
C GLY A 88 5.04 12.15 9.29
N ALA A 89 5.40 10.93 8.91
CA ALA A 89 5.93 10.59 7.59
C ALA A 89 4.86 10.05 6.62
N VAL A 90 3.58 10.06 7.01
CA VAL A 90 2.47 9.74 6.11
C VAL A 90 2.10 10.99 5.31
N VAL A 91 2.36 10.98 4.01
CA VAL A 91 1.97 12.03 3.07
C VAL A 91 0.67 11.69 2.37
N ARG A 92 -0.04 12.70 1.88
CA ARG A 92 -1.34 12.46 1.24
C ARG A 92 -1.19 11.86 -0.15
N TYR A 93 -0.23 12.34 -0.93
CA TYR A 93 -0.08 12.02 -2.34
C TYR A 93 1.37 11.69 -2.75
N PRO A 94 1.58 10.90 -3.82
CA PRO A 94 2.92 10.48 -4.25
C PRO A 94 3.89 11.61 -4.56
N GLN A 95 3.42 12.75 -5.10
CA GLN A 95 4.30 13.89 -5.42
C GLN A 95 5.00 14.49 -4.21
N GLU A 96 4.46 14.28 -3.00
CA GLU A 96 5.04 14.76 -1.75
C GLU A 96 6.25 13.92 -1.29
N LEU A 97 6.52 12.79 -1.95
CA LEU A 97 7.72 11.98 -1.70
C LEU A 97 9.01 12.59 -2.27
N ALA A 98 8.92 13.65 -3.08
CA ALA A 98 10.08 14.24 -3.76
C ALA A 98 11.27 14.55 -2.83
N PRO A 99 11.08 15.11 -1.61
CA PRO A 99 12.19 15.34 -0.68
C PRO A 99 12.87 14.05 -0.21
N ALA A 100 12.08 12.99 0.02
CA ALA A 100 12.59 11.69 0.47
C ALA A 100 13.37 10.96 -0.63
N LEU A 101 12.95 11.11 -1.89
CA LEU A 101 13.61 10.49 -3.04
C LEU A 101 14.89 11.22 -3.44
N ALA A 102 14.96 12.54 -3.31
CA ALA A 102 16.13 13.33 -3.68
C ALA A 102 17.37 13.00 -2.83
N ALA A 103 17.17 12.52 -1.60
CA ALA A 103 18.24 12.14 -0.67
C ALA A 103 18.61 10.64 -0.73
N ALA A 104 17.87 9.83 -1.50
CA ALA A 104 17.99 8.38 -1.49
C ALA A 104 18.79 7.84 -2.68
N GLY A 105 19.50 6.73 -2.45
CA GLY A 105 20.01 5.86 -3.51
C GLY A 105 18.87 5.01 -4.07
N ASP A 106 18.92 3.69 -3.84
CA ASP A 106 17.81 2.82 -4.21
C ASP A 106 16.53 3.17 -3.44
N ALA A 107 15.42 3.22 -4.17
CA ALA A 107 14.08 3.46 -3.64
C ALA A 107 13.11 2.38 -4.13
N LEU A 108 12.25 1.91 -3.24
CA LEU A 108 11.25 0.91 -3.52
C LEU A 108 9.90 1.35 -2.94
N ILE A 109 8.87 1.35 -3.78
CA ILE A 109 7.49 1.54 -3.35
C ILE A 109 6.85 0.16 -3.22
N LEU A 110 6.38 -0.18 -2.03
CA LEU A 110 5.59 -1.38 -1.77
C LEU A 110 4.12 -1.00 -1.63
N THR A 111 3.25 -1.69 -2.38
CA THR A 111 1.80 -1.47 -2.36
C THR A 111 1.08 -2.79 -2.17
N GLY A 112 0.58 -3.03 -0.96
CA GLY A 112 -0.17 -4.23 -0.62
C GLY A 112 0.62 -5.54 -0.66
N ALA A 113 -0.06 -6.63 -0.32
CA ALA A 113 0.48 -7.98 -0.42
C ALA A 113 0.40 -8.52 -1.86
N SER A 114 1.33 -9.41 -2.24
CA SER A 114 1.35 -10.03 -3.56
C SER A 114 0.15 -10.95 -3.75
N ARG A 115 -0.69 -10.62 -4.75
CA ARG A 115 -1.85 -11.42 -5.18
C ARG A 115 -1.94 -11.41 -6.70
N THR A 116 -1.63 -12.55 -7.31
CA THR A 116 -1.66 -12.71 -8.77
C THR A 116 -2.62 -13.85 -9.12
N ALA A 117 -3.45 -13.68 -10.15
CA ALA A 117 -4.21 -14.78 -10.70
C ALA A 117 -3.33 -15.58 -11.67
N ASP A 118 -3.24 -16.90 -11.51
CA ASP A 118 -2.61 -17.76 -12.50
C ASP A 118 -3.47 -17.91 -13.77
N ILE A 119 -2.97 -18.68 -14.76
CA ILE A 119 -3.69 -18.91 -16.02
C ILE A 119 -5.04 -19.62 -15.84
N GLU A 120 -5.22 -20.30 -14.70
CA GLU A 120 -6.45 -21.00 -14.31
C GLU A 120 -7.38 -20.10 -13.47
N LYS A 121 -7.05 -18.82 -13.32
CA LYS A 121 -7.77 -17.81 -12.53
C LYS A 121 -7.78 -18.09 -11.03
N ARG A 122 -6.83 -18.86 -10.52
CA ARG A 122 -6.64 -19.07 -9.09
C ARG A 122 -5.74 -17.99 -8.52
N ILE A 123 -6.13 -17.42 -7.39
CA ILE A 123 -5.30 -16.45 -6.69
C ILE A 123 -4.13 -17.17 -6.05
N VAL A 124 -2.92 -16.85 -6.50
CA VAL A 124 -1.67 -17.25 -5.89
C VAL A 124 -1.07 -16.06 -5.15
N ARG A 125 -0.60 -16.30 -3.93
CA ARG A 125 0.04 -15.31 -3.08
C ARG A 125 1.55 -15.55 -3.09
N GLY A 126 2.33 -14.49 -2.92
CA GLY A 126 3.76 -14.62 -2.66
C GLY A 126 4.67 -14.84 -3.87
N ILE A 127 4.14 -14.90 -5.11
CA ILE A 127 4.97 -15.17 -6.30
C ILE A 127 5.91 -14.00 -6.64
N HIS A 128 5.44 -12.76 -6.49
CA HIS A 128 6.18 -11.56 -6.91
C HIS A 128 6.58 -10.65 -5.74
N GLY A 129 6.50 -11.16 -4.51
CA GLY A 129 6.74 -10.40 -3.30
C GLY A 129 6.10 -11.07 -2.10
N PRO A 130 5.87 -10.34 -0.99
CA PRO A 130 5.38 -10.96 0.24
C PRO A 130 3.96 -11.49 0.11
N GLU A 131 3.65 -12.56 0.82
CA GLU A 131 2.28 -13.07 0.98
C GLU A 131 1.41 -12.14 1.84
N ALA A 132 2.05 -11.36 2.74
CA ALA A 132 1.40 -10.40 3.62
C ALA A 132 2.25 -9.14 3.83
N LEU A 133 1.58 -7.98 3.83
CA LEU A 133 2.16 -6.69 4.19
C LEU A 133 1.43 -6.14 5.42
N VAL A 134 2.17 -5.92 6.50
CA VAL A 134 1.67 -5.28 7.71
C VAL A 134 2.40 -3.96 7.89
N VAL A 135 1.67 -2.90 8.23
CA VAL A 135 2.20 -1.57 8.49
C VAL A 135 1.94 -1.23 9.95
N GLU A 136 3.01 -0.98 10.69
CA GLU A 136 2.97 -0.53 12.08
C GLU A 136 3.04 0.99 12.11
N ILE A 137 1.98 1.65 12.60
CA ILE A 137 1.97 3.10 12.86
C ILE A 137 1.64 3.26 14.35
N ALA A 138 2.57 3.80 15.14
CA ALA A 138 2.33 4.05 16.56
C ALA A 138 1.15 5.03 16.73
N GLY A 139 0.25 4.75 17.67
CA GLY A 139 -0.95 5.56 17.91
C GLY A 139 -2.15 5.26 17.00
N ALA A 140 -2.03 4.31 16.07
CA ALA A 140 -3.10 3.88 15.19
C ALA A 140 -4.11 2.96 15.91
N GLU A 141 -4.87 3.49 16.87
CA GLU A 141 -6.16 2.90 17.31
C GLU A 141 -7.32 3.35 16.39
#